data_AF-A0A968XRD5-F1
#
_entry.id   AF-A0A968XRD5-F1
#
_cell.length_a   1.000
_cell.length_b   1.000
_cell.length_c   1.000
_cell.angle_alpha   90.00
_cell.angle_beta   90.00
_cell.angle_gamma   90.00
#
_symmetry.space_group_name_H-M   'P 1'
#
loop_
_entity.id
_entity.type
_entity.pdbx_description
1 polymer ?
#
loop_
_entity_poly.entity_id
_entity_poly.type
_entity_poly.pdbx_seq_one_letter_code
_entity_poly.pdbx_strand_id
1 'polypeptide(L)'
;MNRARRQRPTARPRSSGASTGTFVLWGGGTDFFLGDDSFTLDGKPWPVPKKDFYVTTALTDHAARFIREERQAHPDKPFFLYLAYNAPHSPIEAPAAEMAKYRGSYLRGWDVIRRERFAKQQAIGLAGSGWHLPERPQNIPAWDALDDKSKDFEDLRMATYAAMVDCVDQGVGRVMQTLDELKLRDDTLVISSTTTGPAQTTACAVANSERRAPHGMSALAGRTRRARRSGSTSARSTAAA
;
A
#
# COMPACT_ATOMS: atom_id res chain seq x y z
N MET A 1 -44.02 -9.89 -11.46
CA MET A 1 -43.06 -9.22 -10.56
C MET A 1 -41.65 -9.37 -11.13
N ASN A 2 -41.18 -8.36 -11.85
CA ASN A 2 -39.91 -8.40 -12.59
C ASN A 2 -38.86 -7.60 -11.79
N ARG A 3 -37.85 -8.26 -11.22
CA ARG A 3 -36.77 -7.58 -10.48
C ARG A 3 -35.86 -6.89 -11.50
N ALA A 4 -36.00 -5.57 -11.63
CA ALA A 4 -35.09 -4.76 -12.41
C ALA A 4 -33.64 -4.95 -11.91
N ARG A 5 -32.79 -5.47 -12.81
CA ARG A 5 -31.33 -5.45 -12.62
C ARG A 5 -30.90 -4.00 -12.42
N ARG A 6 -30.33 -3.68 -11.26
CA ARG A 6 -29.63 -2.40 -11.06
C ARG A 6 -28.49 -2.34 -12.07
N GLN A 7 -28.66 -1.56 -13.13
CA GLN A 7 -27.55 -1.19 -14.00
C GLN A 7 -26.51 -0.44 -13.15
N ARG A 8 -25.27 -0.91 -13.16
CA ARG A 8 -24.15 -0.16 -12.58
C ARG A 8 -24.01 1.15 -13.35
N PRO A 9 -23.73 2.29 -12.70
CA PRO A 9 -23.53 3.55 -13.41
C PRO A 9 -22.40 3.40 -14.43
N THR A 10 -22.71 3.64 -15.70
CA THR A 10 -21.78 3.56 -16.84
C THR A 10 -21.15 4.91 -17.18
N ALA A 11 -21.20 5.90 -16.27
CA ALA A 11 -20.65 7.22 -16.50
C ALA A 11 -19.11 7.18 -16.53
N ARG A 12 -18.54 6.85 -17.69
CA ARG A 12 -17.16 7.21 -18.03
C ARG A 12 -17.15 8.68 -18.44
N PRO A 13 -16.12 9.48 -18.12
CA PRO A 13 -15.98 10.87 -18.57
C PRO A 13 -15.78 11.05 -20.09
N ARG A 14 -16.23 10.10 -20.92
CA ARG A 14 -16.01 10.10 -22.37
C ARG A 14 -16.88 11.11 -23.13
N SER A 15 -17.83 11.78 -22.48
CA SER A 15 -18.81 12.66 -23.14
C SER A 15 -18.38 14.13 -23.26
N SER A 16 -17.17 14.51 -22.85
CA SER A 16 -16.70 15.91 -22.85
C SER A 16 -15.73 16.28 -23.98
N GLY A 17 -15.38 15.34 -24.86
CA GLY A 17 -14.38 15.58 -25.93
C GLY A 17 -12.92 15.56 -25.47
N ALA A 18 -12.67 15.42 -24.15
CA ALA A 18 -11.35 15.22 -23.58
C ALA A 18 -10.90 13.75 -23.72
N SER A 19 -9.62 13.54 -24.02
CA SER A 19 -9.02 12.21 -23.91
C SER A 19 -8.95 11.79 -22.44
N THR A 20 -9.25 10.52 -22.16
CA THR A 20 -9.27 9.97 -20.79
C THR A 20 -8.27 8.83 -20.71
N GLY A 21 -7.26 8.96 -19.85
CA GLY A 21 -6.36 7.87 -19.48
C GLY A 21 -6.69 7.42 -18.07
N THR A 22 -6.87 6.12 -17.86
CA THR A 22 -7.10 5.59 -16.52
C THR A 22 -6.25 4.35 -16.29
N PHE A 23 -5.31 4.45 -15.35
CA PHE A 23 -4.65 3.28 -14.78
C PHE A 23 -5.31 2.97 -13.43
N VAL A 24 -6.06 1.87 -13.37
CA VAL A 24 -6.84 1.51 -12.18
C VAL A 24 -6.32 0.22 -11.60
N LEU A 25 -6.07 0.28 -10.30
CA LEU A 25 -5.90 -0.87 -9.42
C LEU A 25 -7.26 -1.24 -8.82
N TRP A 26 -7.72 -2.48 -9.02
CA TRP A 26 -8.94 -3.00 -8.42
C TRP A 26 -8.63 -3.84 -7.17
N GLY A 27 -7.90 -3.27 -6.22
CA GLY A 27 -7.56 -3.91 -4.94
C GLY A 27 -6.52 -3.09 -4.15
N GLY A 28 -6.91 -2.46 -3.04
CA GLY A 28 -5.99 -1.59 -2.28
C GLY A 28 -4.89 -2.33 -1.50
N GLY A 29 -5.01 -3.66 -1.35
CA GLY A 29 -4.16 -4.50 -0.49
C GLY A 29 -3.12 -5.35 -1.25
N THR A 30 -2.63 -4.88 -2.39
CA THR A 30 -1.70 -5.64 -3.22
C THR A 30 -0.24 -5.39 -2.82
N ASP A 31 0.58 -6.44 -2.91
CA ASP A 31 2.05 -6.37 -2.76
C ASP A 31 2.64 -5.36 -3.76
N PHE A 32 3.46 -4.45 -3.26
CA PHE A 32 3.96 -3.33 -4.04
C PHE A 32 5.02 -3.73 -5.09
N PHE A 33 5.67 -4.89 -4.91
CA PHE A 33 6.76 -5.40 -5.74
C PHE A 33 6.35 -6.58 -6.64
N LEU A 34 5.30 -7.30 -6.28
CA LEU A 34 4.80 -8.44 -7.04
C LEU A 34 3.56 -8.09 -7.86
N GLY A 35 2.75 -7.13 -7.39
CA GLY A 35 1.45 -6.85 -7.98
C GLY A 35 0.49 -8.04 -7.93
N ASP A 36 -0.59 -7.96 -8.71
CA ASP A 36 -1.52 -9.06 -8.95
C ASP A 36 -2.25 -8.88 -10.30
N ASP A 37 -3.13 -9.82 -10.65
CA ASP A 37 -3.89 -9.78 -11.91
C ASP A 37 -5.07 -8.78 -11.90
N SER A 38 -5.22 -7.95 -10.85
CA SER A 38 -6.28 -6.93 -10.77
C SER A 38 -5.92 -5.63 -11.49
N PHE A 39 -4.69 -5.51 -11.98
CA PHE A 39 -4.17 -4.30 -12.58
C PHE A 39 -4.79 -4.12 -13.96
N THR A 40 -5.38 -2.95 -14.18
CA THR A 40 -5.96 -2.62 -15.48
C THR A 40 -5.48 -1.28 -15.99
N LEU A 41 -5.17 -1.25 -17.28
CA LEU A 41 -4.90 -0.04 -18.03
C LEU A 41 -6.04 0.15 -19.04
N ASP A 42 -6.79 1.25 -18.89
CA ASP A 42 -7.94 1.60 -19.73
C ASP A 42 -9.02 0.49 -19.79
N GLY A 43 -9.13 -0.26 -18.70
CA GLY A 43 -10.06 -1.38 -18.54
C GLY A 43 -9.60 -2.69 -19.20
N LYS A 44 -8.35 -2.76 -19.66
CA LYS A 44 -7.72 -4.00 -20.12
C LYS A 44 -6.73 -4.51 -19.08
N PRO A 45 -6.56 -5.83 -18.91
CA PRO A 45 -5.52 -6.37 -18.03
C PRO A 45 -4.15 -5.80 -18.37
N TRP A 46 -3.40 -5.42 -17.35
CA TRP A 46 -2.05 -4.89 -17.50
C TRP A 46 -1.03 -5.87 -16.89
N PRO A 47 -0.10 -6.42 -17.68
CA PRO A 47 0.83 -7.43 -17.19
C PRO A 47 1.88 -6.79 -16.28
N VAL A 48 1.92 -7.22 -15.02
CA VAL A 48 2.91 -6.74 -14.05
C VAL A 48 4.32 -7.20 -14.44
N PRO A 49 5.30 -6.29 -14.56
CA PRO A 49 6.69 -6.65 -14.80
C PRO A 49 7.24 -7.57 -13.71
N LYS A 50 8.03 -8.59 -14.12
CA LYS A 50 8.59 -9.59 -13.19
C LYS A 50 9.84 -9.13 -12.44
N LYS A 51 10.42 -7.99 -12.81
CA LYS A 51 11.65 -7.43 -12.25
C LYS A 51 11.53 -5.91 -12.20
N ASP A 52 12.22 -5.31 -11.23
CA ASP A 52 12.35 -3.86 -11.07
C ASP A 52 10.99 -3.13 -11.03
N PHE A 53 9.99 -3.81 -10.46
CA PHE A 53 8.63 -3.29 -10.35
C PHE A 53 8.39 -2.70 -8.97
N TYR A 54 7.84 -1.49 -8.95
CA TYR A 54 7.21 -0.89 -7.79
C TYR A 54 5.96 -0.16 -8.26
N VAL A 55 4.79 -0.53 -7.73
CA VAL A 55 3.49 -0.03 -8.24
C VAL A 55 3.39 1.49 -8.26
N THR A 56 3.88 2.19 -7.23
CA THR A 56 3.90 3.67 -7.16
C THR A 56 4.70 4.28 -8.32
N THR A 57 5.84 3.68 -8.65
CA THR A 57 6.67 4.12 -9.79
C THR A 57 5.97 3.84 -11.11
N ALA A 58 5.40 2.63 -11.27
CA ALA A 58 4.71 2.25 -12.50
C ALA A 58 3.48 3.13 -12.80
N LEU A 59 2.71 3.48 -11.77
CA LEU A 59 1.60 4.43 -11.84
C LEU A 59 2.06 5.82 -12.32
N THR A 60 3.16 6.30 -11.77
CA THR A 60 3.77 7.59 -12.14
C THR A 60 4.27 7.57 -13.58
N ASP A 61 5.01 6.52 -13.97
CA ASP A 61 5.54 6.36 -15.32
C ASP A 61 4.41 6.31 -16.34
N HIS A 62 3.31 5.65 -16.00
CA HIS A 62 2.10 5.62 -16.81
C HIS A 62 1.51 7.02 -16.98
N ALA A 63 1.30 7.76 -15.89
CA ALA A 63 0.77 9.12 -15.91
C ALA A 63 1.61 10.05 -16.80
N ALA A 64 2.94 10.04 -16.61
CA ALA A 64 3.85 10.88 -17.37
C ALA A 64 3.89 10.49 -18.87
N ARG A 65 3.80 9.20 -19.19
CA ARG A 65 3.69 8.73 -20.59
C ARG A 65 2.37 9.18 -21.22
N PHE A 66 1.25 8.97 -20.53
CA PHE A 66 -0.07 9.38 -21.00
C PHE A 66 -0.13 10.86 -21.37
N ILE A 67 0.37 11.75 -20.49
CA ILE A 67 0.38 13.20 -20.77
C ILE A 67 1.20 13.51 -22.04
N ARG A 68 2.37 12.89 -22.21
CA ARG A 68 3.21 13.08 -23.41
C ARG A 68 2.52 12.59 -24.68
N GLU A 69 1.94 11.39 -24.64
CA GLU A 69 1.26 10.77 -25.78
C GLU A 69 0.02 11.58 -26.19
N GLU A 70 -0.79 12.02 -25.22
CA GLU A 70 -1.97 12.86 -25.51
C GLU A 70 -1.58 14.20 -26.09
N ARG A 71 -0.55 14.86 -25.52
CA ARG A 71 -0.08 16.13 -26.06
C ARG A 71 0.45 15.99 -27.49
N GLN A 72 1.08 14.87 -27.81
CA GLN A 72 1.60 14.60 -29.16
C GLN A 72 0.48 14.26 -30.16
N ALA A 73 -0.47 13.41 -29.77
CA ALA A 73 -1.55 12.95 -30.66
C ALA A 73 -2.65 14.00 -30.84
N HIS A 74 -2.92 14.78 -29.80
CA HIS A 74 -4.07 15.69 -29.71
C HIS A 74 -3.66 17.03 -29.07
N PRO A 75 -2.80 17.84 -29.72
CA PRO A 75 -2.23 19.05 -29.13
C PRO A 75 -3.26 20.10 -28.72
N ASP A 76 -4.43 20.12 -29.35
CA ASP A 76 -5.48 21.13 -29.06
C ASP A 76 -6.60 20.59 -28.16
N LYS A 77 -6.50 19.34 -27.68
CA LYS A 77 -7.52 18.75 -26.82
C LYS A 77 -7.08 18.72 -25.36
N PRO A 78 -7.98 19.04 -24.41
CA PRO A 78 -7.71 18.81 -23.00
C PRO A 78 -7.68 17.30 -22.70
N PHE A 79 -6.97 16.92 -21.65
CA PHE A 79 -6.96 15.56 -21.11
C PHE A 79 -7.53 15.54 -19.70
N PHE A 80 -8.03 14.38 -19.29
CA PHE A 80 -8.34 14.06 -17.91
C PHE A 80 -7.50 12.85 -17.46
N LEU A 81 -6.67 13.06 -16.45
CA LEU A 81 -5.86 12.02 -15.82
C LEU A 81 -6.33 11.81 -14.38
N TYR A 82 -6.74 10.59 -14.07
CA TYR A 82 -6.97 10.16 -12.70
C TYR A 82 -5.82 9.26 -12.23
N LEU A 83 -4.94 9.83 -11.41
CA LEU A 83 -3.78 9.14 -10.85
C LEU A 83 -4.06 8.74 -9.40
N ALA A 84 -4.51 7.50 -9.22
CA ALA A 84 -4.87 6.96 -7.92
C ALA A 84 -3.76 6.04 -7.39
N TYR A 85 -2.89 6.59 -6.55
CA TYR A 85 -1.88 5.79 -5.83
C TYR A 85 -2.54 4.83 -4.84
N ASN A 86 -2.00 3.62 -4.72
CA ASN A 86 -2.35 2.70 -3.63
C ASN A 86 -1.52 2.98 -2.37
N ALA A 87 -0.30 3.48 -2.51
CA ALA A 87 0.50 3.97 -1.39
C ALA A 87 -0.24 5.08 -0.61
N PRO A 88 -0.10 5.16 0.72
CA PRO A 88 0.68 4.28 1.59
C PRO A 88 -0.18 3.19 2.27
N HIS A 89 -1.18 2.62 1.56
CA HIS A 89 -2.01 1.54 2.10
C HIS A 89 -1.17 0.27 2.36
N SER A 90 -1.65 -0.60 3.25
CA SER A 90 -1.01 -1.89 3.51
C SER A 90 -1.03 -2.82 2.28
N PRO A 91 -0.06 -3.73 2.11
CA PRO A 91 1.10 -3.96 2.98
C PRO A 91 2.08 -2.79 3.02
N ILE A 92 2.77 -2.61 4.14
CA ILE A 92 3.69 -1.46 4.33
C ILE A 92 5.04 -1.83 3.73
N GLU A 93 5.24 -1.43 2.48
CA GLU A 93 6.34 -1.88 1.62
C GLU A 93 6.91 -0.70 0.81
N ALA A 94 8.22 -0.49 0.90
CA ALA A 94 8.93 0.54 0.15
C ALA A 94 10.31 0.03 -0.26
N PRO A 95 10.93 0.59 -1.32
CA PRO A 95 12.29 0.25 -1.70
C PRO A 95 13.28 0.49 -0.56
N ALA A 96 14.24 -0.42 -0.37
CA ALA A 96 15.16 -0.36 0.77
C ALA A 96 15.97 0.95 0.84
N ALA A 97 16.38 1.49 -0.33
CA ALA A 97 17.09 2.76 -0.40
C ALA A 97 16.23 3.95 0.08
N GLU A 98 14.93 3.90 -0.17
CA GLU A 98 13.98 4.93 0.27
C GLU A 98 13.71 4.82 1.77
N MET A 99 13.57 3.58 2.28
CA MET A 99 13.43 3.32 3.72
C MET A 99 14.62 3.83 4.53
N ALA A 100 15.84 3.67 4.00
CA ALA A 100 17.08 4.05 4.68
C ALA A 100 17.13 5.54 5.04
N LYS A 101 16.47 6.41 4.27
CA LYS A 101 16.38 7.86 4.53
C LYS A 101 15.70 8.19 5.86
N TYR A 102 14.80 7.31 6.33
CA TYR A 102 13.93 7.56 7.47
C TYR A 102 14.24 6.70 8.69
N ARG A 103 15.09 5.67 8.56
CA ARG A 103 15.45 4.78 9.66
C ARG A 103 16.03 5.58 10.84
N GLY A 104 15.55 5.29 12.05
CA GLY A 104 15.94 5.99 13.29
C GLY A 104 15.15 7.27 13.57
N SER A 105 14.44 7.85 12.59
CA SER A 105 13.69 9.10 12.77
C SER A 105 12.49 8.96 13.71
N TYR A 106 12.02 7.73 13.93
CA TYR A 106 10.84 7.40 14.70
C TYR A 106 11.15 6.78 16.06
N LEU A 107 12.44 6.54 16.40
CA LEU A 107 12.88 6.04 17.71
C LEU A 107 12.51 6.97 18.89
N ARG A 108 12.26 8.25 18.61
CA ARG A 108 11.74 9.21 19.60
C ARG A 108 10.28 8.98 20.01
N GLY A 109 9.55 8.12 19.31
CA GLY A 109 8.26 7.61 19.72
C GLY A 109 7.03 8.43 19.33
N TRP A 110 5.90 7.74 19.18
CA TRP A 110 4.63 8.34 18.74
C TRP A 110 4.10 9.40 19.70
N ASP A 111 4.37 9.29 21.01
CA ASP A 111 3.91 10.25 22.01
C ASP A 111 4.58 11.63 21.82
N VAL A 112 5.86 11.65 21.45
CA VAL A 112 6.58 12.88 21.10
C VAL A 112 6.12 13.39 19.74
N ILE A 113 6.14 12.53 18.72
CA ILE A 113 5.84 12.90 17.34
C ILE A 113 4.42 13.48 17.20
N ARG A 114 3.43 12.93 17.90
CA ARG A 114 2.06 13.45 17.84
C ARG A 114 1.95 14.86 18.43
N ARG A 115 2.70 15.19 19.48
CA ARG A 115 2.73 16.53 20.08
C ARG A 115 3.39 17.53 19.13
N GLU A 116 4.51 17.14 18.53
CA GLU A 116 5.20 17.99 17.55
C GLU A 116 4.35 18.25 16.31
N ARG A 117 3.66 17.22 15.78
CA ARG A 117 2.75 17.38 14.64
C ARG A 117 1.61 18.34 14.97
N PHE A 118 1.02 18.21 16.15
CA PHE A 118 -0.04 19.11 16.61
C PHE A 118 0.46 20.55 16.77
N ALA A 119 1.62 20.75 17.42
CA ALA A 119 2.24 22.06 17.54
C ALA A 119 2.55 22.69 16.17
N LYS A 120 3.05 21.90 15.21
CA LYS A 120 3.26 22.35 13.83
C LYS A 120 1.95 22.75 13.16
N GLN A 121 0.88 21.95 13.30
CA GLN A 121 -0.44 22.27 12.74
C GLN A 121 -0.99 23.59 13.29
N GLN A 122 -0.78 23.88 14.58
CA GLN A 122 -1.12 25.19 15.15
C GLN A 122 -0.24 26.31 14.58
N ALA A 123 1.08 26.10 14.52
CA ALA A 123 2.02 27.10 14.01
C ALA A 123 1.77 27.53 12.56
N ILE A 124 1.27 26.61 11.72
CA ILE A 124 0.93 26.90 10.31
C ILE A 124 -0.56 27.20 10.09
N GLY A 125 -1.35 27.37 11.16
CA GLY A 125 -2.76 27.77 11.08
C GLY A 125 -3.74 26.68 10.62
N LEU A 126 -3.33 25.42 10.55
CA LEU A 126 -4.22 24.29 10.22
C LEU A 126 -5.08 23.85 11.42
N ALA A 127 -4.57 24.01 12.65
CA ALA A 127 -5.31 23.71 13.87
C ALA A 127 -5.61 25.01 14.64
N GLY A 128 -6.86 25.15 15.11
CA GLY A 128 -7.30 26.33 15.86
C GLY A 128 -6.57 26.46 17.21
N SER A 129 -6.41 27.70 17.69
CA SER A 129 -5.74 27.99 18.98
C SER A 129 -6.46 27.39 20.19
N GLY A 130 -7.79 27.22 20.11
CA GLY A 130 -8.59 26.56 21.15
C GLY A 130 -8.69 25.03 21.02
N TRP A 131 -7.99 24.43 20.05
CA TRP A 131 -8.00 22.98 19.90
C TRP A 131 -7.00 22.35 20.85
N HIS A 132 -7.31 21.13 21.30
CA HIS A 132 -6.45 20.34 22.17
C HIS A 132 -6.12 19.01 21.51
N LEU A 133 -4.90 18.53 21.73
CA LEU A 133 -4.50 17.19 21.31
C LEU A 133 -5.30 16.16 22.10
N PRO A 134 -6.06 15.25 21.46
CA PRO A 134 -6.82 14.24 22.17
C PRO A 134 -5.91 13.30 22.96
N GLU A 135 -6.42 12.70 24.03
CA GLU A 135 -5.67 11.70 24.79
C GLU A 135 -5.26 10.51 23.91
N ARG A 136 -4.21 9.78 24.33
CA ARG A 136 -3.81 8.55 23.63
C ARG A 136 -4.92 7.51 23.85
N PRO A 137 -5.39 6.82 22.80
CA PRO A 137 -6.34 5.71 22.96
C PRO A 137 -5.81 4.65 23.94
N GLN A 138 -6.67 4.15 24.81
CA GLN A 138 -6.30 3.20 25.88
C GLN A 138 -5.66 1.92 25.35
N ASN A 139 -6.01 1.52 24.12
CA ASN A 139 -5.50 0.31 23.48
C ASN A 139 -4.15 0.49 22.76
N ILE A 140 -3.51 1.66 22.86
CA ILE A 140 -2.17 1.92 22.31
C ILE A 140 -1.23 2.10 23.50
N PRO A 141 -0.17 1.30 23.67
CA PRO A 141 0.76 1.46 24.78
C PRO A 141 1.47 2.82 24.75
N ALA A 142 1.99 3.27 25.89
CA ALA A 142 2.95 4.38 25.91
C ALA A 142 4.23 3.94 25.20
N TRP A 143 4.88 4.85 24.46
CA TRP A 143 6.14 4.51 23.78
C TRP A 143 7.20 4.00 24.76
N ASP A 144 7.31 4.65 25.92
CA ASP A 144 8.32 4.31 26.93
C ASP A 144 8.06 2.96 27.61
N ALA A 145 6.85 2.41 27.50
CA ALA A 145 6.49 1.09 28.01
C ALA A 145 6.91 -0.06 27.06
N LEU A 146 7.36 0.25 25.85
CA LEU A 146 7.84 -0.75 24.90
C LEU A 146 9.28 -1.18 25.19
N ASP A 147 9.58 -2.46 24.93
CA ASP A 147 10.94 -2.95 24.87
C ASP A 147 11.68 -2.45 23.60
N ASP A 148 13.01 -2.56 23.61
CA ASP A 148 13.85 -2.04 22.52
C ASP A 148 13.58 -2.74 21.19
N LYS A 149 13.21 -4.03 21.22
CA LYS A 149 12.86 -4.77 20.01
C LYS A 149 11.57 -4.24 19.37
N SER A 150 10.57 -3.92 20.18
CA SER A 150 9.31 -3.33 19.72
C SER A 150 9.53 -1.92 19.22
N LYS A 151 10.35 -1.11 19.91
CA LYS A 151 10.74 0.24 19.44
C LYS A 151 11.45 0.19 18.10
N ASP A 152 12.41 -0.72 17.94
CA ASP A 152 13.15 -0.92 16.69
C ASP A 152 12.21 -1.34 15.54
N PHE A 153 11.28 -2.26 15.79
CA PHE A 153 10.28 -2.68 14.81
C PHE A 153 9.31 -1.55 14.42
N GLU A 154 8.83 -0.79 15.40
CA GLU A 154 7.93 0.35 15.18
C GLU A 154 8.61 1.47 14.40
N ASP A 155 9.90 1.74 14.67
CA ASP A 155 10.70 2.66 13.87
C ASP A 155 10.84 2.16 12.42
N LEU A 156 11.02 0.85 12.22
CA LEU A 156 11.17 0.28 10.88
C LEU A 156 9.87 0.45 10.11
N ARG A 157 8.73 0.10 10.72
CA ARG A 157 7.41 0.23 10.10
C ARG A 157 7.12 1.68 9.72
N MET A 158 7.43 2.63 10.59
CA MET A 158 7.18 4.05 10.32
C MET A 158 8.16 4.64 9.30
N ALA A 159 9.42 4.20 9.28
CA ALA A 159 10.38 4.54 8.24
C ALA A 159 9.91 4.03 6.86
N THR A 160 9.42 2.79 6.78
CA THR A 160 8.82 2.26 5.56
C THR A 160 7.58 3.05 5.15
N TYR A 161 6.68 3.38 6.08
CA TYR A 161 5.50 4.18 5.78
C TYR A 161 5.88 5.57 5.23
N ALA A 162 6.86 6.24 5.83
CA ALA A 162 7.35 7.53 5.35
C ALA A 162 7.97 7.42 3.96
N ALA A 163 8.76 6.37 3.71
CA ALA A 163 9.32 6.09 2.40
C ALA A 163 8.23 5.88 1.33
N MET A 164 7.12 5.21 1.64
CA MET A 164 5.99 5.08 0.69
C MET A 164 5.39 6.44 0.33
N VAL A 165 5.21 7.32 1.32
CA VAL A 165 4.68 8.67 1.10
C VAL A 165 5.67 9.51 0.28
N ASP A 166 6.97 9.40 0.58
CA ASP A 166 8.04 10.07 -0.17
C ASP A 166 8.09 9.60 -1.63
N CYS A 167 7.95 8.30 -1.90
CA CYS A 167 7.86 7.79 -3.27
C CYS A 167 6.64 8.37 -4.04
N VAL A 168 5.51 8.59 -3.36
CA VAL A 168 4.35 9.27 -3.96
C VAL A 168 4.69 10.73 -4.27
N ASP A 169 5.32 11.45 -3.34
CA ASP A 169 5.70 12.85 -3.52
C ASP A 169 6.70 13.02 -4.69
N GLN A 170 7.74 12.20 -4.74
CA GLN A 170 8.67 12.12 -5.88
C GLN A 170 7.93 11.81 -7.18
N GLY A 171 6.96 10.89 -7.15
CA GLY A 171 6.13 10.55 -8.29
C GLY A 171 5.32 11.73 -8.80
N VAL A 172 4.63 12.44 -7.89
CA VAL A 172 3.94 13.69 -8.20
C VAL A 172 4.90 14.70 -8.81
N GLY A 173 6.08 14.88 -8.22
CA GLY A 173 7.13 15.75 -8.76
C GLY A 173 7.48 15.44 -10.22
N ARG A 174 7.59 14.17 -10.60
CA ARG A 174 7.84 13.75 -11.99
C ARG A 174 6.67 14.06 -12.94
N VAL A 175 5.43 13.94 -12.47
CA VAL A 175 4.24 14.33 -13.25
C VAL A 175 4.22 15.84 -13.44
N MET A 176 4.48 16.62 -12.38
CA MET A 176 4.57 18.08 -12.47
C MET A 176 5.66 18.52 -13.43
N GLN A 177 6.85 17.91 -13.35
CA GLN A 177 7.94 18.15 -14.30
C GLN A 177 7.52 17.85 -15.75
N THR A 178 6.76 16.78 -15.99
CA THR A 178 6.26 16.45 -17.33
C THR A 178 5.30 17.54 -17.84
N LEU A 179 4.46 18.13 -16.97
CA LEU A 179 3.62 19.27 -17.33
C LEU A 179 4.45 20.51 -17.65
N ASP A 180 5.51 20.78 -16.89
CA ASP A 180 6.42 21.91 -17.12
C ASP A 180 7.16 21.76 -18.46
N GLU A 181 7.73 20.58 -18.74
CA GLU A 181 8.43 20.25 -19.99
C GLU A 181 7.54 20.49 -21.22
N LEU A 182 6.25 20.20 -21.11
CA LEU A 182 5.26 20.35 -22.17
C LEU A 182 4.57 21.71 -22.18
N LYS A 183 4.93 22.61 -21.25
CA LYS A 183 4.32 23.95 -21.06
C LYS A 183 2.80 23.87 -20.81
N LEU A 184 2.36 22.86 -20.06
CA LEU A 184 0.97 22.61 -19.69
C LEU A 184 0.64 23.02 -18.25
N ARG A 185 1.66 23.35 -17.44
CA ARG A 185 1.53 23.59 -15.99
C ARG A 185 0.47 24.61 -15.61
N ASP A 186 0.45 25.74 -16.31
CA ASP A 186 -0.43 26.87 -16.02
C ASP A 186 -1.87 26.64 -16.51
N ASP A 187 -2.06 25.72 -17.45
CA ASP A 187 -3.36 25.32 -18.00
C ASP A 187 -3.87 23.98 -17.43
N THR A 188 -3.27 23.52 -16.33
CA THR A 188 -3.65 22.26 -15.67
C THR A 188 -4.14 22.50 -14.26
N LEU A 189 -5.41 22.18 -14.01
CA LEU A 189 -5.95 22.08 -12.65
C LEU A 189 -5.50 20.77 -12.00
N VAL A 190 -4.69 20.86 -10.95
CA VAL A 190 -4.25 19.72 -10.16
C VAL A 190 -4.99 19.68 -8.84
N ILE A 191 -5.63 18.55 -8.55
CA ILE A 191 -6.31 18.28 -7.28
C ILE A 191 -5.65 17.08 -6.62
N SER A 192 -5.24 17.25 -5.36
CA SER A 192 -4.72 16.16 -4.52
C SER A 192 -5.65 15.93 -3.35
N SER A 193 -5.96 14.66 -3.08
CA SER A 193 -6.82 14.25 -1.97
C SER A 193 -6.48 12.84 -1.53
N THR A 194 -6.74 12.54 -0.26
CA THR A 194 -6.75 11.18 0.29
C THR A 194 -8.17 10.61 0.20
N THR A 195 -8.31 9.28 0.08
CA THR A 195 -9.63 8.62 0.00
C THR A 195 -10.25 8.37 1.38
N THR A 196 -9.44 8.12 2.41
CA THR A 196 -9.83 7.92 3.81
C THR A 196 -8.72 8.39 4.76
N GLY A 197 -9.00 8.44 6.07
CA GLY A 197 -7.98 8.64 7.10
C GLY A 197 -7.01 7.45 7.22
N PRO A 198 -5.93 7.56 8.01
CA PRO A 198 -4.93 6.49 8.14
C PRO A 198 -5.58 5.19 8.65
N ALA A 199 -5.17 4.05 8.08
CA ALA A 199 -5.69 2.75 8.48
C ALA A 199 -5.32 2.42 9.94
N GLN A 200 -6.17 1.65 10.64
CA GLN A 200 -5.87 1.23 12.03
C GLN A 200 -4.58 0.40 12.13
N THR A 201 -4.18 -0.29 11.06
CA THR A 201 -2.90 -1.01 10.96
C THR A 201 -1.69 -0.07 10.98
N THR A 202 -1.88 1.21 10.67
CA THR A 202 -0.84 2.24 10.72
C THR A 202 -0.66 2.84 12.13
N ALA A 203 -1.65 2.69 13.02
CA ALA A 203 -1.68 3.37 14.32
C ALA A 203 -0.78 2.72 15.40
N CYS A 204 -0.70 1.38 15.43
CA CYS A 204 0.21 0.59 16.28
C CYS A 204 0.07 -0.89 15.90
N ALA A 205 1.15 -1.57 15.50
CA ALA A 205 1.07 -3.00 15.20
C ALA A 205 1.14 -3.87 16.45
N VAL A 206 1.85 -3.43 17.50
CA VAL A 206 1.91 -4.12 18.81
C VAL A 206 0.50 -4.31 19.39
N ALA A 207 -0.34 -3.28 19.33
CA ALA A 207 -1.75 -3.36 19.74
C ALA A 207 -2.63 -4.26 18.84
N ASN A 208 -2.18 -4.56 17.62
CA ASN A 208 -2.87 -5.45 16.68
C ASN A 208 -2.36 -6.90 16.77
N SER A 209 -1.11 -7.13 17.16
CA SER A 209 -0.57 -8.49 17.38
C SER A 209 -1.24 -9.19 18.55
N GLU A 210 -1.62 -8.46 19.60
CA GLU A 210 -2.36 -9.03 20.74
C GLU A 210 -3.81 -9.44 20.37
N ARG A 211 -4.38 -8.86 19.31
CA ARG A 211 -5.68 -9.27 18.76
C ARG A 211 -5.60 -10.39 17.72
N ARG A 212 -4.39 -10.73 17.25
CA ARG A 212 -4.13 -11.88 16.37
C ARG A 212 -3.42 -12.99 17.15
N ALA A 213 -4.10 -13.57 18.14
CA ALA A 213 -3.76 -14.93 18.54
C ALA A 213 -4.00 -15.86 17.32
N PRO A 214 -3.08 -16.78 16.99
CA PRO A 214 -3.11 -17.49 15.72
C PRO A 214 -4.20 -18.56 15.71
N HIS A 215 -5.26 -18.34 14.93
CA HIS A 215 -6.01 -19.46 14.37
C HIS A 215 -5.15 -20.14 13.29
N GLY A 216 -4.49 -21.23 13.67
CA GLY A 216 -4.16 -22.32 12.78
C GLY A 216 -2.89 -22.19 11.93
N MET A 217 -1.71 -22.13 12.56
CA MET A 217 -0.52 -22.74 11.96
C MET A 217 -0.48 -24.22 12.38
N SER A 218 -1.11 -25.08 11.57
CA SER A 218 -0.89 -26.52 11.66
C SER A 218 0.56 -26.79 11.30
N ALA A 219 1.34 -27.22 12.29
CA ALA A 219 2.70 -27.71 12.12
C ALA A 219 2.75 -28.80 11.03
N LEU A 220 3.43 -28.53 9.91
CA LEU A 220 4.02 -29.58 9.10
C LEU A 220 5.26 -30.10 9.84
N ALA A 221 5.01 -30.88 10.90
CA ALA A 221 6.00 -31.78 11.46
C ALA A 221 6.06 -33.02 10.55
N GLY A 222 7.24 -33.29 10.00
CA GLY A 222 7.51 -34.36 9.07
C GLY A 222 7.01 -35.72 9.56
N ARG A 223 6.17 -36.36 8.74
CA ARG A 223 5.90 -37.80 8.88
C ARG A 223 7.02 -38.57 8.21
N THR A 224 7.96 -39.02 9.03
CA THR A 224 8.84 -40.15 8.69
C THR A 224 7.97 -41.37 8.37
N ARG A 225 8.18 -41.94 7.17
CA ARG A 225 7.57 -43.21 6.77
C ARG A 225 8.09 -44.32 7.69
N ARG A 226 7.26 -44.78 8.62
CA ARG A 226 7.49 -46.03 9.34
C ARG A 226 6.79 -47.16 8.57
N ALA A 227 7.58 -48.00 7.93
CA ALA A 227 7.12 -49.22 7.27
C ALA A 227 6.45 -50.14 8.31
N ARG A 228 5.16 -50.45 8.11
CA ARG A 228 4.48 -51.54 8.79
C ARG A 228 4.68 -52.81 7.95
N ARG A 229 5.53 -53.71 8.47
CA ARG A 229 5.56 -55.13 8.13
C ARG A 229 4.22 -55.74 8.52
N SER A 230 3.48 -56.28 7.55
CA SER A 230 2.44 -57.27 7.76
C SER A 230 3.10 -58.64 7.87
N GLY A 231 2.98 -59.27 9.05
CA GLY A 231 3.29 -60.69 9.20
C GLY A 231 2.10 -61.52 8.77
N SER A 232 2.34 -62.50 7.89
CA SER A 232 1.54 -63.71 7.80
C SER A 232 2.47 -64.90 8.04
N THR A 233 2.24 -65.55 9.17
CA THR A 233 2.81 -66.80 9.61
C THR A 233 2.51 -67.91 8.60
N SER A 234 3.54 -68.66 8.20
CA SER A 234 3.42 -69.99 7.60
C SER A 234 4.23 -70.96 8.46
N ALA A 235 3.57 -72.03 8.87
CA ALA A 235 4.05 -73.06 9.78
C ALA A 235 4.85 -74.15 9.05
N ARG A 236 5.86 -74.69 9.73
CA ARG A 236 6.48 -76.05 9.64
C ARG A 236 7.45 -76.13 10.84
N SER A 237 7.26 -76.92 11.91
CA SER A 237 7.29 -78.40 12.03
C SER A 237 8.54 -78.96 11.33
N THR A 238 9.59 -79.51 11.97
CA THR A 238 9.75 -80.44 13.11
C THR A 238 11.18 -80.28 13.68
N ALA A 239 11.42 -80.27 14.99
CA ALA A 239 11.70 -81.39 15.91
C ALA A 239 13.09 -82.04 15.73
N ALA A 240 13.64 -82.48 16.86
CA ALA A 240 14.75 -83.43 16.99
C ALA A 240 14.84 -84.43 15.82
N ALA A 241 16.01 -84.78 15.29
CA ALA A 241 17.38 -84.66 15.78
C ALA A 241 18.31 -84.05 14.72
#